data_AF-A0AAV2R3A0-F1
#
_entry.id   AF-A0AAV2R3A0-F1
#
_cell.length_a   1.000
_cell.length_b   1.000
_cell.length_c   1.000
_cell.angle_alpha   90.00
_cell.angle_beta   90.00
_cell.angle_gamma   90.00
#
_symmetry.space_group_name_H-M   'P 1'
#
loop_
_entity.id
_entity.type
_entity.pdbx_description
1 polymer ?
#
loop_
_entity_poly.entity_id
_entity_poly.type
_entity_poly.pdbx_seq_one_letter_code
_entity_poly.pdbx_strand_id
1 'polypeptide(L)'
;ETSSAYGGGAPKLSNRYVAGFLWMDKLGLSARMGVDVVARQTLYHGSYALLDEYLNPLPDYWLSVIYKRQVGGKVLDIQLSTSTPTVRLYAHCLNPTSQHYKQG
;
A
#
# COMPACT_ATOMS: atom_id res chain seq x y z
N GLU A 1 -4.20 7.65 -11.12
CA GLU A 1 -3.20 8.38 -10.31
C GLU A 1 -3.76 8.57 -8.90
N THR A 2 -3.00 8.30 -7.84
CA THR A 2 -3.48 8.51 -6.46
C THR A 2 -2.34 8.69 -5.45
N SER A 3 -2.58 9.47 -4.41
CA SER A 3 -1.67 9.65 -3.27
C SER A 3 -2.39 9.94 -1.96
N SER A 4 -1.67 10.44 -0.94
CA SER A 4 -2.22 10.86 0.36
C SER A 4 -2.92 12.22 0.32
N ALA A 5 -2.32 13.22 -0.33
CA ALA A 5 -2.85 14.58 -0.48
C ALA A 5 -2.47 15.16 -1.85
N TYR A 6 -3.28 16.07 -2.38
CA TYR A 6 -2.99 16.78 -3.64
C TYR A 6 -1.93 17.88 -3.44
N GLY A 7 -1.56 18.61 -4.50
CA GLY A 7 -0.68 19.78 -4.42
C GLY A 7 0.77 19.47 -4.07
N GLY A 8 1.26 18.29 -4.47
CA GLY A 8 2.60 17.82 -4.12
C GLY A 8 2.69 17.10 -2.77
N GLY A 9 1.57 16.93 -2.05
CA GLY A 9 1.51 16.22 -0.78
C GLY A 9 1.66 17.13 0.44
N ALA A 10 1.35 16.60 1.62
CA ALA A 10 1.43 17.33 2.87
C ALA A 10 2.85 17.25 3.46
N PRO A 11 3.59 18.36 3.58
CA PRO A 11 4.95 18.36 4.14
C PRO A 11 4.96 17.79 5.55
N LYS A 12 5.98 16.98 5.87
CA LYS A 12 6.18 16.31 7.18
C LYS A 12 5.10 15.27 7.54
N LEU A 13 4.14 15.00 6.67
CA LEU A 13 3.12 13.95 6.86
C LEU A 13 3.20 12.91 5.74
N SER A 14 3.09 13.35 4.48
CA SER A 14 3.05 12.48 3.29
C SER A 14 4.36 11.71 3.03
N ASN A 15 5.48 12.18 3.58
CA ASN A 15 6.80 11.53 3.49
C ASN A 15 7.20 10.77 4.76
N ARG A 16 6.27 10.55 5.70
CA ARG A 16 6.53 9.90 6.99
C ARG A 16 5.75 8.61 7.11
N TYR A 17 6.09 7.83 8.13
CA TYR A 17 5.44 6.55 8.43
C TYR A 17 3.91 6.64 8.51
N VAL A 18 3.37 7.75 9.01
CA VAL A 18 1.92 7.97 9.12
C VAL A 18 1.19 7.95 7.77
N ALA A 19 1.87 8.27 6.66
CA ALA A 19 1.27 8.16 5.32
C ALA A 19 0.96 6.70 4.92
N GLY A 20 1.70 5.74 5.50
CA GLY A 20 1.57 4.32 5.22
C GLY A 20 0.20 3.76 5.60
N PHE A 21 -0.47 4.34 6.60
CA PHE A 21 -1.85 3.97 6.93
C PHE A 21 -2.80 4.21 5.76
N LEU A 22 -2.75 5.41 5.16
CA LEU A 22 -3.57 5.73 3.99
C LEU A 22 -3.17 4.92 2.77
N TRP A 23 -1.87 4.66 2.58
CA TRP A 23 -1.40 3.92 1.41
C TRP A 23 -1.78 2.44 1.47
N MET A 24 -1.54 1.77 2.59
CA MET A 24 -1.92 0.36 2.77
C MET A 24 -3.44 0.18 2.73
N ASP A 25 -4.19 1.07 3.37
CA ASP A 25 -5.65 1.02 3.37
C ASP A 25 -6.20 1.17 1.95
N LYS A 26 -5.66 2.11 1.18
CA LYS A 26 -6.05 2.31 -0.21
C LYS A 26 -5.79 1.08 -1.08
N LEU A 27 -4.63 0.44 -0.93
CA LEU A 27 -4.32 -0.80 -1.66
C LEU A 27 -5.32 -1.91 -1.31
N GLY A 28 -5.57 -2.11 -0.02
CA GLY A 28 -6.47 -3.15 0.47
C GLY A 28 -7.92 -2.94 0.04
N LEU A 29 -8.46 -1.73 0.21
CA LEU A 29 -9.81 -1.38 -0.23
C LEU A 29 -9.96 -1.47 -1.75
N SER A 30 -8.99 -0.93 -2.50
CA SER A 30 -9.04 -0.96 -3.96
C SER A 30 -9.11 -2.39 -4.48
N ALA A 31 -8.27 -3.28 -3.95
CA ALA A 31 -8.29 -4.69 -4.31
C ALA A 31 -9.63 -5.36 -3.95
N ARG A 32 -10.15 -5.13 -2.73
CA ARG A 32 -11.44 -5.67 -2.29
C ARG A 32 -12.61 -5.18 -3.16
N MET A 33 -12.55 -3.95 -3.65
CA MET A 33 -13.59 -3.33 -4.48
C MET A 33 -13.42 -3.63 -5.98
N GLY A 34 -12.47 -4.48 -6.37
CA GLY A 34 -12.28 -4.90 -7.77
C GLY A 34 -11.52 -3.89 -8.63
N VAL A 35 -10.70 -3.03 -8.04
CA VAL A 35 -9.77 -2.17 -8.79
C VAL A 35 -8.53 -2.98 -9.16
N ASP A 36 -8.29 -3.16 -10.46
CA ASP A 36 -7.17 -3.97 -10.96
C ASP A 36 -5.80 -3.31 -10.76
N VAL A 37 -5.72 -1.98 -10.90
CA VAL A 37 -4.45 -1.24 -10.89
C VAL A 37 -4.56 0.04 -10.06
N VAL A 38 -3.62 0.21 -9.13
CA VAL A 38 -3.46 1.44 -8.33
C VAL A 38 -2.12 2.07 -8.66
N ALA A 39 -2.14 3.21 -9.37
CA ALA A 39 -0.94 3.95 -9.74
C ALA A 39 -0.59 5.03 -8.69
N ARG A 40 0.50 4.82 -7.95
CA ARG A 40 1.00 5.74 -6.90
C ARG A 40 1.63 6.99 -7.50
N GLN A 41 1.11 8.15 -7.09
CA GLN A 41 1.70 9.45 -7.32
C GLN A 41 2.56 9.83 -6.10
N THR A 42 3.88 9.94 -6.20
CA THR A 42 4.78 9.64 -7.33
C THR A 42 5.83 8.62 -6.90
N LEU A 43 6.57 8.06 -7.86
CA LEU A 43 7.79 7.33 -7.54
C LEU A 43 8.87 8.27 -6.98
N TYR A 44 9.05 9.43 -7.60
CA TYR A 44 10.06 10.44 -7.27
C TYR A 44 9.45 11.84 -7.36
N HIS A 45 9.97 12.78 -6.56
CA HIS A 45 9.57 14.19 -6.50
C HIS A 45 8.20 14.48 -5.85
N GLY A 46 8.16 15.48 -4.96
CA GLY A 46 6.99 15.83 -4.14
C GLY A 46 7.03 15.22 -2.74
N SER A 47 6.29 15.81 -1.79
CA SER A 47 6.21 15.35 -0.40
C SER A 47 5.54 13.98 -0.25
N TYR A 48 4.85 13.49 -1.26
CA TYR A 48 4.22 12.17 -1.28
C TYR A 48 5.01 11.09 -2.03
N ALA A 49 6.21 11.42 -2.49
CA ALA A 49 7.02 10.53 -3.30
C ALA A 49 7.41 9.26 -2.51
N LEU A 50 7.70 8.18 -3.24
CA LEU A 50 8.30 6.99 -2.63
C LEU A 50 9.80 7.18 -2.38
N LEU A 51 10.47 7.99 -3.19
CA LEU A 51 11.89 8.33 -3.07
C LEU A 51 12.04 9.83 -2.77
N ASP A 52 12.95 10.17 -1.86
CA ASP A 52 13.33 11.56 -1.61
C ASP A 52 14.24 12.12 -2.71
N GLU A 53 14.62 13.39 -2.61
CA GLU A 53 15.45 14.09 -3.59
C GLU A 53 16.84 13.46 -3.80
N TYR A 54 17.35 12.76 -2.79
CA TYR A 54 18.63 12.05 -2.78
C TYR A 54 18.49 10.57 -3.15
N LEU A 55 17.31 10.15 -3.65
CA LEU A 55 16.97 8.78 -4.00
C LEU A 55 16.95 7.81 -2.81
N ASN A 56 16.82 8.31 -1.58
CA ASN A 56 16.60 7.44 -0.44
C ASN A 56 15.13 6.98 -0.41
N PRO A 57 14.89 5.70 -0.10
CA PRO A 57 13.53 5.18 0.03
C PRO A 57 12.85 5.70 1.29
N LEU A 58 11.68 6.35 1.11
CA LEU A 58 10.80 6.77 2.19
C LEU A 58 9.97 5.58 2.73
N PRO A 59 9.30 5.70 3.89
CA PRO A 59 8.57 4.58 4.49
C PRO A 59 7.58 3.88 3.55
N ASP A 60 6.85 4.63 2.73
CA ASP A 60 5.89 4.08 1.76
C ASP A 60 6.56 3.27 0.65
N TYR A 61 7.84 3.53 0.33
CA TYR A 61 8.59 2.70 -0.61
C TYR A 61 8.76 1.29 -0.04
N TRP A 62 9.21 1.19 1.20
CA TRP A 62 9.41 -0.10 1.86
C TRP A 62 8.10 -0.87 2.04
N LEU A 63 7.03 -0.16 2.41
CA LEU A 63 5.67 -0.71 2.44
C LEU A 63 5.29 -1.29 1.07
N SER A 64 5.51 -0.53 -0.01
CA SER A 64 5.22 -0.97 -1.38
C SER A 64 6.05 -2.18 -1.80
N VAL A 65 7.33 -2.24 -1.42
CA VAL A 65 8.21 -3.39 -1.69
C VAL A 65 7.71 -4.64 -0.96
N ILE A 66 7.37 -4.53 0.32
CA ILE A 66 6.82 -5.64 1.10
C ILE A 66 5.50 -6.11 0.49
N TYR A 67 4.59 -5.18 0.18
CA TYR A 67 3.31 -5.49 -0.46
C TYR A 67 3.53 -6.23 -1.78
N LYS A 68 4.40 -5.72 -2.65
CA LYS A 68 4.69 -6.33 -3.96
C LYS A 68 5.27 -7.75 -3.82
N ARG A 69 6.12 -7.99 -2.80
CA ARG A 69 6.75 -9.29 -2.57
C ARG A 69 5.81 -10.32 -1.95
N GLN A 70 4.89 -9.91 -1.09
CA GLN A 70 4.07 -10.82 -0.29
C GLN A 70 2.63 -10.95 -0.80
N VAL A 71 2.02 -9.89 -1.31
CA VAL A 71 0.59 -9.87 -1.64
C VAL A 71 0.38 -10.30 -3.09
N GLY A 72 -0.36 -11.41 -3.27
CA GLY A 72 -0.73 -11.94 -4.59
C GLY A 72 -1.99 -11.32 -5.17
N GLY A 73 -2.26 -11.62 -6.44
CA GLY A 73 -3.41 -11.05 -7.18
C GLY A 73 -4.77 -11.65 -6.80
N LYS A 74 -4.82 -12.81 -6.15
CA LYS A 74 -6.08 -13.42 -5.71
C LYS A 74 -6.51 -12.81 -4.38
N VAL A 75 -7.54 -11.98 -4.44
CA VAL A 75 -8.17 -11.33 -3.27
C VAL A 75 -9.08 -12.33 -2.56
N LEU A 76 -9.06 -12.33 -1.22
CA LEU A 76 -9.93 -13.13 -0.38
C LEU A 76 -10.93 -12.21 0.33
N ASP A 77 -12.22 -12.57 0.30
CA ASP A 77 -13.21 -11.85 1.10
C ASP A 77 -13.17 -12.37 2.54
N ILE A 78 -12.90 -11.45 3.47
CA ILE A 78 -12.90 -11.71 4.90
C ILE A 78 -13.84 -10.75 5.58
N GLN A 79 -14.58 -11.26 6.55
CA GLN A 79 -15.51 -10.48 7.36
C GLN A 79 -15.16 -10.68 8.83
N LEU A 80 -15.07 -9.57 9.57
CA LEU A 80 -14.90 -9.62 11.01
C LEU A 80 -16.28 -9.77 11.64
N SER A 81 -16.41 -10.72 12.57
CA SER A 81 -17.60 -10.86 13.41
C SER A 81 -17.88 -9.59 14.23
N THR A 82 -16.80 -8.90 14.65
CA THR A 82 -16.86 -7.61 15.32
C THR A 82 -15.92 -6.64 14.63
N SER A 83 -16.46 -5.75 13.80
CA SER A 83 -15.68 -4.69 13.14
C SER A 83 -15.59 -3.47 14.04
N THR A 84 -14.36 -2.97 14.28
CA THR A 84 -14.13 -1.65 14.87
C THR A 84 -13.60 -0.70 13.80
N PRO A 85 -13.85 0.62 13.91
CA PRO A 85 -13.37 1.58 12.92
C PRO A 85 -11.83 1.71 12.88
N THR A 86 -11.13 1.24 13.92
CA THR A 86 -9.68 1.37 14.08
C THR A 86 -8.89 0.17 13.57
N VAL A 87 -9.53 -1.00 13.40
CA VAL A 87 -8.86 -2.22 12.96
C VAL A 87 -9.36 -2.61 11.58
N ARG A 88 -8.43 -2.71 10.62
CA ARG A 88 -8.72 -2.95 9.21
C ARG A 88 -7.96 -4.17 8.73
N LEU A 89 -8.66 -5.13 8.13
CA LEU A 89 -8.08 -6.37 7.64
C LEU A 89 -8.32 -6.55 6.14
N TYR A 90 -7.29 -7.03 5.46
CA TYR A 90 -7.30 -7.40 4.05
C TYR A 90 -6.59 -8.74 3.92
N ALA A 91 -7.13 -9.63 3.08
CA ALA A 91 -6.57 -10.95 2.85
C ALA A 91 -6.42 -11.22 1.36
N HIS A 92 -5.28 -11.78 1.00
CA HIS A 92 -4.93 -12.19 -0.35
C HIS A 92 -4.20 -13.53 -0.25
N CYS A 93 -4.20 -14.30 -1.33
CA CYS A 93 -3.23 -15.37 -1.47
C CYS A 93 -1.80 -14.78 -1.50
N LEU A 94 -0.84 -15.54 -1.00
CA LEU A 94 0.57 -15.17 -1.06
C LEU A 94 1.01 -15.05 -2.52
N ASN A 95 1.86 -14.06 -2.82
CA ASN A 95 2.43 -13.90 -4.15
C ASN A 95 3.19 -15.19 -4.56
N PRO A 96 2.89 -15.80 -5.73
CA PRO A 96 3.57 -17.01 -6.21
C PRO A 96 5.09 -16.86 -6.36
N THR A 97 5.60 -15.63 -6.55
CA THR A 97 7.05 -15.37 -6.63
C THR A 97 7.70 -15.16 -5.26
N SER A 98 6.94 -15.22 -4.16
CA SER A 98 7.49 -15.12 -2.81
C SER A 98 8.31 -16.36 -2.47
N GLN A 99 9.46 -16.18 -1.81
CA GLN A 99 10.31 -17.29 -1.34
C GLN A 99 9.60 -18.21 -0.34
N HIS A 100 8.54 -17.72 0.30
CA HIS A 100 7.76 -18.48 1.27
C HIS A 100 6.54 -19.17 0.65
N TYR A 101 6.34 -19.05 -0.67
CA TYR A 101 5.23 -19.70 -1.35
C TYR A 101 5.40 -21.21 -1.34
N LYS A 102 4.37 -21.90 -0.85
CA LYS A 102 4.21 -23.35 -0.93
C LYS A 102 2.94 -23.61 -1.71
N GLN A 103 3.05 -24.43 -2.75
CA GLN A 103 1.88 -24.92 -3.47
C GLN A 103 1.11 -25.86 -2.52
N GLY A 104 -0.13 -25.50 -2.24
CA GLY A 104 -1.08 -26.32 -1.48
C GLY A 104 -1.91 -27.21 -2.40
#